data_AF-A0A5C4YAR6-F1
#
_entry.id   AF-A0A5C4YAR6-F1
#
_cell.length_a   1.000
_cell.length_b   1.000
_cell.length_c   1.000
_cell.angle_alpha   90.00
_cell.angle_beta   90.00
_cell.angle_gamma   90.00
#
_symmetry.space_group_name_H-M   'P 1'
#
loop_
_entity.id
_entity.type
_entity.pdbx_description
1 polymer ?
#
loop_
_entity_poly.entity_id
_entity_poly.type
_entity_poly.pdbx_seq_one_letter_code
_entity_poly.pdbx_strand_id
1 'polypeptide(L)'
;MTRRRPTLNTLIRVTKALREPEARPGESGGFRETARRAAQSALNDPRVQSAAGLVRDRAEAVRIRVGDTADRNLERLIGEARARRGEATPDEVAAVLETRRRERDARIRRALARQELLNRAETPEQRQILTLVAGVTAWAGGSPEAGPLRYTALLDRLAPGGSAEAEMAVHRALWTLAERRVLAVSPHGVVTAVQLLEQGRAALPETD
;
A
#
# COMPACT_ATOMS: atom_id res chain seq x y z
N MET A 1 -7.74 20.72 -52.62
CA MET A 1 -6.82 19.65 -52.21
C MET A 1 -7.24 19.11 -50.84
N THR A 2 -8.04 18.05 -50.82
CA THR A 2 -8.62 17.45 -49.61
C THR A 2 -7.64 16.48 -48.96
N ARG A 3 -7.12 16.84 -47.77
CA ARG A 3 -6.27 15.95 -46.95
C ARG A 3 -7.11 14.82 -46.37
N ARG A 4 -6.89 13.60 -46.86
CA ARG A 4 -7.47 12.35 -46.31
C ARG A 4 -6.93 12.13 -44.88
N ARG A 5 -7.83 12.03 -43.90
CA ARG A 5 -7.48 11.63 -42.52
C ARG A 5 -7.15 10.14 -42.48
N PRO A 6 -6.06 9.70 -41.84
CA PRO A 6 -5.76 8.28 -41.68
C PRO A 6 -6.78 7.63 -40.75
N THR A 7 -7.26 6.45 -41.13
CA THR A 7 -8.24 5.68 -40.36
C THR A 7 -7.58 4.98 -39.17
N LEU A 8 -8.37 4.75 -38.11
CA LEU A 8 -7.96 4.12 -36.85
C LEU A 8 -7.20 2.78 -37.02
N ASN A 9 -7.52 2.01 -38.07
CA ASN A 9 -6.82 0.75 -38.37
C ASN A 9 -5.35 0.95 -38.74
N THR A 10 -4.99 2.09 -39.35
CA THR A 10 -3.61 2.40 -39.70
C THR A 10 -2.79 2.74 -38.46
N LEU A 11 -3.40 3.43 -37.49
CA LEU A 11 -2.76 3.74 -36.19
C LEU A 11 -2.54 2.48 -35.35
N ILE A 12 -3.51 1.55 -35.34
CA ILE A 12 -3.38 0.27 -34.63
C ILE A 12 -2.26 -0.59 -35.25
N ARG A 13 -2.13 -0.62 -36.58
CA ARG A 13 -1.08 -1.39 -37.26
C ARG A 13 0.33 -0.85 -36.99
N VAL A 14 0.49 0.48 -36.89
CA VAL A 14 1.78 1.11 -36.56
C VAL A 14 2.16 0.88 -35.10
N THR A 15 1.20 0.92 -34.16
CA THR A 15 1.48 0.58 -32.76
C THR A 15 1.79 -0.90 -32.53
N LYS A 16 1.29 -1.80 -33.39
CA LYS A 16 1.60 -3.24 -33.32
C LYS A 16 3.00 -3.54 -33.88
N ALA A 17 3.44 -2.82 -34.92
CA ALA A 17 4.78 -2.97 -35.50
C ALA A 17 5.92 -2.44 -34.62
N LEU A 18 5.63 -1.54 -33.67
CA LEU A 18 6.61 -1.06 -32.69
C LEU A 18 6.75 -1.98 -31.46
N ARG A 19 5.95 -3.04 -31.33
CA ARG A 19 5.88 -3.87 -30.12
C ARG A 19 6.43 -5.30 -30.27
N GLU A 20 6.82 -5.72 -31.46
CA GLU A 20 7.33 -7.08 -31.70
C GLU A 20 8.67 -7.04 -32.43
N PRO A 21 9.80 -7.37 -31.78
CA PRO A 21 10.96 -7.86 -32.50
C PRO A 21 10.68 -9.30 -32.97
N GLU A 22 10.83 -9.55 -34.27
CA GLU A 22 10.80 -10.89 -34.85
C GLU A 22 11.84 -11.79 -34.15
N ALA A 23 11.36 -12.73 -33.33
CA ALA A 23 12.19 -13.77 -32.75
C ALA A 23 12.14 -15.01 -33.65
N ARG A 24 13.29 -15.39 -34.20
CA ARG A 24 13.48 -16.65 -34.93
C ARG A 24 13.21 -17.85 -34.00
N PRO A 25 12.56 -18.93 -34.46
CA PRO A 25 12.21 -20.06 -33.62
C PRO A 25 13.39 -21.03 -33.49
N GLY A 26 13.76 -21.34 -32.26
CA GLY A 26 14.77 -22.34 -31.88
C GLY A 26 15.81 -21.75 -30.93
N GLU A 27 15.90 -22.28 -29.72
CA GLU A 27 16.93 -22.04 -28.67
C GLU A 27 16.60 -21.11 -27.48
N SER A 28 15.47 -20.39 -27.44
CA SER A 28 15.19 -19.40 -26.37
C SER A 28 14.35 -19.88 -25.17
N GLY A 29 13.95 -21.16 -25.13
CA GLY A 29 13.07 -21.70 -24.08
C GLY A 29 13.71 -21.74 -22.69
N GLY A 30 14.94 -22.27 -22.58
CA GLY A 30 15.64 -22.44 -21.31
C GLY A 30 16.07 -21.12 -20.68
N PHE A 31 16.61 -20.19 -21.48
CA PHE A 31 17.06 -18.88 -20.99
C PHE A 31 15.92 -17.99 -20.51
N ARG A 32 14.76 -18.04 -21.18
CA ARG A 32 13.59 -17.26 -20.75
C ARG A 32 13.02 -17.81 -19.45
N GLU A 33 13.06 -19.11 -19.26
CA GLU A 33 12.57 -19.76 -18.05
C GLU A 33 13.53 -19.60 -16.86
N THR A 34 14.85 -19.66 -17.09
CA THR A 34 15.87 -19.35 -16.07
C THR A 34 15.90 -17.87 -15.73
N ALA A 35 15.76 -16.98 -16.72
CA ALA A 35 15.59 -15.55 -16.46
C ALA A 35 14.29 -15.26 -15.69
N ARG A 36 13.20 -16.00 -15.97
CA ARG A 36 11.95 -15.90 -15.22
C ARG A 36 12.09 -16.43 -13.80
N ARG A 37 12.80 -17.56 -13.59
CA ARG A 37 13.07 -18.12 -12.27
C ARG A 37 14.01 -17.23 -11.45
N ALA A 38 15.03 -16.64 -12.08
CA ALA A 38 15.94 -15.67 -11.47
C ALA A 38 15.21 -14.36 -11.13
N ALA A 39 14.35 -13.86 -12.01
CA ALA A 39 13.50 -12.70 -11.72
C ALA A 39 12.49 -13.00 -10.60
N GLN A 40 11.90 -14.20 -10.58
CA GLN A 40 10.99 -14.63 -9.51
C GLN A 40 11.75 -14.77 -8.18
N SER A 41 12.98 -15.30 -8.20
CA SER A 41 13.85 -15.40 -7.02
C SER A 41 14.29 -14.03 -6.52
N ALA A 42 14.62 -13.10 -7.42
CA ALA A 42 14.96 -11.72 -7.07
C ALA A 42 13.74 -10.97 -6.51
N LEU A 43 12.53 -11.23 -7.02
CA LEU A 43 11.28 -10.72 -6.44
C LEU A 43 10.99 -11.32 -5.05
N ASN A 44 11.51 -12.51 -4.78
CA ASN A 44 11.40 -13.17 -3.48
C ASN A 44 12.51 -12.76 -2.50
N ASP A 45 13.50 -11.99 -2.95
CA ASP A 45 14.54 -11.44 -2.07
C ASP A 45 13.90 -10.46 -1.07
N PRO A 46 14.09 -10.63 0.25
CA PRO A 46 13.49 -9.77 1.27
C PRO A 46 13.88 -8.29 1.12
N ARG A 47 15.04 -7.99 0.53
CA ARG A 47 15.45 -6.61 0.21
C ARG A 47 14.63 -6.02 -0.92
N VAL A 48 14.34 -6.81 -1.95
CA VAL A 48 13.48 -6.41 -3.08
C VAL A 48 12.01 -6.33 -2.64
N GLN A 49 11.55 -7.23 -1.76
CA GLN A 49 10.21 -7.14 -1.18
C GLN A 49 10.04 -5.90 -0.30
N SER A 50 11.08 -5.53 0.46
CA SER A 50 11.10 -4.30 1.26
C SER A 50 11.08 -3.06 0.36
N ALA A 51 11.88 -3.05 -0.71
CA ALA A 51 11.86 -1.98 -1.71
C ALA A 51 10.51 -1.90 -2.45
N ALA A 52 9.94 -3.05 -2.82
CA ALA A 52 8.62 -3.15 -3.45
C ALA A 52 7.50 -2.71 -2.50
N GLY A 53 7.63 -2.95 -1.20
CA GLY A 53 6.74 -2.42 -0.16
C GLY A 53 6.77 -0.90 -0.10
N LEU A 54 7.96 -0.29 -0.08
CA LEU A 54 8.13 1.16 -0.10
C LEU A 54 7.59 1.80 -1.39
N VAL A 55 7.83 1.16 -2.54
CA VAL A 55 7.28 1.62 -3.83
C VAL A 55 5.76 1.49 -3.85
N ARG A 56 5.20 0.41 -3.31
CA ARG A 56 3.75 0.21 -3.19
C ARG A 56 3.13 1.28 -2.30
N ASP A 57 3.72 1.53 -1.13
CA ASP A 57 3.26 2.57 -0.19
C ASP A 57 3.30 3.96 -0.86
N ARG A 58 4.37 4.26 -1.61
CA ARG A 58 4.50 5.54 -2.33
C ARG A 58 3.50 5.65 -3.49
N ALA A 59 3.30 4.57 -4.24
CA ALA A 59 2.32 4.52 -5.34
C ALA A 59 0.88 4.62 -4.82
N GLU A 60 0.59 4.05 -3.65
CA GLU A 60 -0.70 4.17 -2.98
C GLU A 60 -0.94 5.59 -2.47
N ALA A 61 0.06 6.22 -1.85
CA ALA A 61 -0.02 7.61 -1.43
C ALA A 61 -0.27 8.57 -2.62
N VAL A 62 0.38 8.34 -3.76
CA VAL A 62 0.13 9.10 -5.00
C VAL A 62 -1.28 8.85 -5.52
N ARG A 63 -1.73 7.58 -5.57
CA ARG A 63 -3.09 7.24 -6.00
C ARG A 63 -4.16 7.90 -5.13
N ILE A 64 -3.95 7.96 -3.82
CA ILE A 64 -4.85 8.66 -2.90
C ILE A 64 -4.92 10.15 -3.22
N ARG A 65 -3.79 10.83 -3.43
CA ARG A 65 -3.76 12.27 -3.78
C ARG A 65 -4.40 12.58 -5.12
N VAL A 66 -4.12 11.76 -6.14
CA VAL A 66 -4.69 11.93 -7.49
C VAL A 66 -6.19 11.65 -7.47
N GLY A 67 -6.62 10.59 -6.79
CA GLY A 67 -8.03 10.25 -6.63
C GLY A 67 -8.81 11.34 -5.90
N ASP A 68 -8.25 11.88 -4.81
CA ASP A 68 -8.85 12.97 -4.02
C ASP A 68 -9.03 14.25 -4.87
N THR A 69 -8.07 14.56 -5.74
CA THR A 69 -8.19 15.69 -6.67
C THR A 69 -9.28 15.44 -7.73
N ALA A 70 -9.33 14.24 -8.28
CA ALA A 70 -10.31 13.87 -9.30
C ALA A 70 -11.75 13.87 -8.75
N ASP A 71 -11.95 13.30 -7.56
CA ASP A 71 -13.25 13.22 -6.89
C ASP A 71 -13.78 14.62 -6.52
N ARG A 72 -12.92 15.50 -5.97
CA ARG A 72 -13.31 16.91 -5.72
C ARG A 72 -13.70 17.63 -7.00
N ASN A 73 -12.98 17.37 -8.10
CA ASN A 73 -13.28 17.99 -9.38
C ASN A 73 -14.63 17.50 -9.94
N LEU A 74 -14.94 16.21 -9.80
CA LEU A 74 -16.23 15.65 -10.19
C LEU A 74 -17.38 16.24 -9.35
N GLU A 75 -17.21 16.34 -8.03
CA GLU A 75 -18.21 16.98 -7.16
C GLU A 75 -18.44 18.44 -7.56
N ARG A 76 -17.37 19.19 -7.83
CA ARG A 76 -17.44 20.57 -8.32
C ARG A 76 -18.20 20.65 -9.65
N LEU A 77 -17.88 19.79 -10.62
CA LEU A 77 -18.54 19.78 -11.93
C LEU A 77 -20.02 19.42 -11.83
N ILE A 78 -20.39 18.48 -10.95
CA ILE A 78 -21.80 18.12 -10.68
C ILE A 78 -22.53 19.32 -10.08
N GLY A 79 -21.93 20.00 -9.11
CA GLY A 79 -22.47 21.23 -8.50
C GLY A 79 -22.66 22.35 -9.54
N GLU A 80 -21.62 22.65 -10.33
CA GLU A 80 -21.65 23.69 -11.36
C GLU A 80 -22.63 23.38 -12.51
N ALA A 81 -22.75 22.12 -12.90
CA ALA A 81 -23.69 21.72 -13.96
C ALA A 81 -25.15 21.81 -13.52
N ARG A 82 -25.43 21.64 -12.22
CA ARG A 82 -26.77 21.77 -11.64
C ARG A 82 -27.13 23.20 -11.28
N ALA A 83 -26.18 23.96 -10.72
CA ALA A 83 -26.36 25.40 -10.50
C ALA A 83 -26.72 26.13 -11.80
N ARG A 84 -26.09 25.76 -12.92
CA ARG A 84 -26.42 26.27 -14.26
C ARG A 84 -27.83 25.89 -14.75
N ARG A 85 -28.43 24.81 -14.22
CA ARG A 85 -29.78 24.35 -14.55
C ARG A 85 -30.85 24.78 -13.54
N GLY A 86 -30.47 25.37 -12.41
CA GLY A 86 -31.39 25.73 -11.33
C GLY A 86 -32.01 24.53 -10.61
N GLU A 87 -31.44 23.33 -10.77
CA GLU A 87 -31.99 22.09 -10.22
C GLU A 87 -31.37 21.76 -8.85
N ALA A 88 -32.21 21.37 -7.88
CA ALA A 88 -31.74 20.80 -6.62
C ALA A 88 -31.12 19.40 -6.84
N THR A 89 -30.18 19.01 -6.00
CA THR A 89 -29.61 17.66 -6.04
C THR A 89 -30.63 16.66 -5.50
N PRO A 90 -30.99 15.60 -6.24
CA PRO A 90 -31.86 14.54 -5.73
C PRO A 90 -31.23 13.88 -4.50
N ASP A 91 -32.05 13.57 -3.49
CA ASP A 91 -31.59 13.05 -2.20
C ASP A 91 -30.79 11.75 -2.35
N GLU A 92 -31.15 10.89 -3.31
CA GLU A 92 -30.40 9.66 -3.62
C GLU A 92 -28.97 9.95 -4.06
N VAL A 93 -28.77 10.97 -4.89
CA VAL A 93 -27.44 11.39 -5.36
C VAL A 93 -26.65 12.03 -4.22
N ALA A 94 -27.31 12.82 -3.36
CA ALA A 94 -26.68 13.38 -2.17
C ALA A 94 -26.18 12.28 -1.23
N ALA A 95 -26.98 11.24 -0.99
CA ALA A 95 -26.63 10.11 -0.13
C ALA A 95 -25.43 9.30 -0.67
N VAL A 96 -25.37 9.08 -1.98
CA VAL A 96 -24.24 8.40 -2.62
C VAL A 96 -22.96 9.23 -2.51
N LEU A 97 -23.03 10.54 -2.75
CA LEU A 97 -21.88 11.44 -2.62
C LEU A 97 -21.36 11.47 -1.17
N GLU A 98 -22.27 11.55 -0.20
CA GLU A 98 -21.92 11.54 1.22
C GLU A 98 -21.25 10.22 1.64
N THR A 99 -21.75 9.09 1.15
CA THR A 99 -21.12 7.77 1.37
C THR A 99 -19.70 7.75 0.81
N ARG A 100 -19.50 8.22 -0.42
CA ARG A 100 -18.16 8.30 -1.03
C ARG A 100 -17.22 9.23 -0.27
N ARG A 101 -17.70 10.36 0.23
CA ARG A 101 -16.91 11.26 1.07
C ARG A 101 -16.42 10.56 2.33
N ARG A 102 -17.30 9.84 3.03
CA ARG A 102 -16.95 9.07 4.23
C ARG A 102 -15.94 7.98 3.94
N GLU A 103 -16.11 7.23 2.85
CA GLU A 103 -15.15 6.19 2.42
C GLU A 103 -13.78 6.79 2.09
N ARG A 104 -13.77 7.91 1.36
CA ARG A 104 -12.55 8.66 1.03
C ARG A 104 -11.84 9.15 2.30
N ASP A 105 -12.56 9.79 3.22
CA ASP A 105 -12.00 10.29 4.47
C ASP A 105 -11.50 9.14 5.36
N ALA A 106 -12.19 8.00 5.38
CA ALA A 106 -11.69 6.81 6.07
C ALA A 106 -10.39 6.29 5.44
N ARG A 107 -10.29 6.25 4.10
CA ARG A 107 -9.07 5.84 3.39
C ARG A 107 -7.90 6.78 3.67
N ILE A 108 -8.13 8.09 3.61
CA ILE A 108 -7.12 9.12 3.91
C ILE A 108 -6.63 8.97 5.36
N ARG A 109 -7.55 8.82 6.33
CA ARG A 109 -7.19 8.61 7.74
C ARG A 109 -6.31 7.37 7.95
N ARG A 110 -6.66 6.24 7.32
CA ARG A 110 -5.84 5.01 7.40
C ARG A 110 -4.44 5.21 6.80
N ALA A 111 -4.34 5.89 5.67
CA ALA A 111 -3.06 6.17 5.02
C ALA A 111 -2.17 7.11 5.86
N LEU A 112 -2.76 8.14 6.46
CA LEU A 112 -2.05 9.02 7.40
C LEU A 112 -1.60 8.26 8.65
N ALA A 113 -2.46 7.42 9.22
CA ALA A 113 -2.12 6.59 10.38
C ALA A 113 -0.98 5.61 10.06
N ARG A 114 -1.00 4.99 8.88
CA ARG A 114 0.10 4.15 8.37
C ARG A 114 1.39 4.94 8.28
N GLN A 115 1.36 6.13 7.70
CA GLN A 115 2.54 6.96 7.54
C GLN A 115 3.11 7.39 8.91
N GLU A 116 2.25 7.79 9.84
CA GLU A 116 2.65 8.14 11.21
C GLU A 116 3.31 6.94 11.92
N LEU A 117 2.72 5.75 11.81
CA LEU A 117 3.33 4.52 12.33
C LEU A 117 4.73 4.31 11.75
N LEU A 118 4.86 4.35 10.42
CA LEU A 118 6.14 4.12 9.76
C LEU A 118 7.19 5.18 10.10
N ASN A 119 6.79 6.42 10.39
CA ASN A 119 7.70 7.49 10.81
C ASN A 119 8.28 7.30 12.22
N ARG A 120 7.77 6.35 13.00
CA ARG A 120 8.36 5.98 14.31
C ARG A 120 9.62 5.13 14.20
N ALA A 121 9.91 4.58 13.02
CA ALA A 121 11.14 3.83 12.78
C ALA A 121 12.35 4.75 12.68
N GLU A 122 13.39 4.44 13.44
CA GLU A 122 14.68 5.12 13.44
C GLU A 122 15.75 4.33 12.68
N THR A 123 15.59 3.01 12.57
CA THR A 123 16.51 2.13 11.82
C THR A 123 15.82 1.44 10.64
N PRO A 124 16.59 0.95 9.65
CA PRO A 124 16.04 0.17 8.54
C PRO A 124 15.27 -1.08 9.00
N GLU A 125 15.75 -1.79 10.02
CA GLU A 125 15.11 -2.98 10.58
C GLU A 125 13.78 -2.63 11.22
N GLN A 126 13.74 -1.55 12.02
CA GLN A 126 12.49 -1.03 12.58
C GLN A 126 11.51 -0.67 11.46
N ARG A 127 11.97 -0.03 10.38
CA ARG A 127 11.12 0.33 9.24
C ARG A 127 10.55 -0.91 8.55
N GLN A 128 11.35 -1.95 8.36
CA GLN A 128 10.90 -3.22 7.79
C GLN A 128 9.84 -3.90 8.68
N ILE A 129 10.10 -3.99 9.98
CA ILE A 129 9.14 -4.56 10.96
C ILE A 129 7.82 -3.77 10.92
N LEU A 130 7.86 -2.44 11.02
CA LEU A 130 6.64 -1.62 11.00
C LEU A 130 5.90 -1.71 9.67
N THR A 131 6.60 -1.92 8.54
CA THR A 131 5.96 -2.14 7.23
C THR A 131 5.17 -3.44 7.21
N LEU A 132 5.71 -4.51 7.80
CA LEU A 132 5.04 -5.80 7.92
C LEU A 132 3.85 -5.72 8.89
N VAL A 133 4.05 -5.11 10.05
CA VAL A 133 2.99 -4.92 11.05
C VAL A 133 1.85 -4.08 10.48
N ALA A 134 2.16 -2.98 9.78
CA ALA A 134 1.15 -2.15 9.16
C ALA A 134 0.35 -2.91 8.07
N GLY A 135 0.96 -3.92 7.44
CA GLY A 135 0.29 -4.79 6.46
C GLY A 135 -0.82 -5.68 7.06
N VAL A 136 -0.75 -6.01 8.35
CA VAL A 136 -1.75 -6.82 9.07
C VAL A 136 -2.67 -5.99 9.98
N THR A 137 -2.39 -4.68 10.10
CA THR A 137 -3.08 -3.80 11.06
C THR A 137 -4.23 -3.04 10.38
N ALA A 138 -5.48 -3.36 10.75
CA ALA A 138 -6.68 -2.82 10.10
C ALA A 138 -6.77 -1.28 10.10
N TRP A 139 -6.46 -0.64 11.23
CA TRP A 139 -6.50 0.83 11.34
C TRP A 139 -5.42 1.53 10.49
N ALA A 140 -4.36 0.82 10.12
CA ALA A 140 -3.30 1.28 9.22
C ALA A 140 -3.53 0.84 7.75
N GLY A 141 -4.73 0.37 7.42
CA GLY A 141 -5.07 -0.09 6.07
C GLY A 141 -4.56 -1.49 5.72
N GLY A 142 -4.08 -2.26 6.70
CA GLY A 142 -3.71 -3.66 6.53
C GLY A 142 -4.90 -4.57 6.24
N SER A 143 -4.63 -5.71 5.61
CA SER A 143 -5.68 -6.69 5.28
C SER A 143 -5.92 -7.63 6.45
N PRO A 144 -7.18 -7.85 6.88
CA PRO A 144 -7.50 -8.83 7.90
C PRO A 144 -7.22 -10.28 7.46
N GLU A 145 -7.16 -10.54 6.15
CA GLU A 145 -6.86 -11.87 5.58
C GLU A 145 -5.39 -12.28 5.78
N ALA A 146 -4.50 -11.35 6.11
CA ALA A 146 -3.09 -11.64 6.32
C ALA A 146 -2.82 -12.46 7.60
N GLY A 147 -3.82 -12.61 8.47
CA GLY A 147 -3.69 -13.32 9.74
C GLY A 147 -2.80 -12.61 10.76
N PRO A 148 -2.67 -13.15 11.98
CA PRO A 148 -1.85 -12.56 13.03
C PRO A 148 -0.37 -12.68 12.66
N LEU A 149 0.35 -11.55 12.66
CA LEU A 149 1.78 -11.52 12.44
C LEU A 149 2.51 -12.06 13.68
N ARG A 150 3.21 -13.19 13.53
CA ARG A 150 3.96 -13.82 14.62
C ARG A 150 5.43 -13.41 14.59
N TYR A 151 6.03 -13.40 15.76
CA TYR A 151 7.44 -13.15 16.00
C TYR A 151 8.35 -14.09 15.16
N THR A 152 8.04 -15.38 15.13
CA THR A 152 8.80 -16.35 14.33
C THR A 152 8.71 -16.06 12.83
N ALA A 153 7.52 -15.71 12.34
CA ALA A 153 7.33 -15.33 10.94
C ALA A 153 8.09 -14.04 10.56
N LEU A 154 8.31 -13.13 11.52
CA LEU A 154 9.19 -11.98 11.33
C LEU A 154 10.66 -12.39 11.19
N LEU A 155 11.14 -13.28 12.05
CA LEU A 155 12.52 -13.80 11.97
C LEU A 155 12.77 -14.54 10.66
N ASP A 156 11.89 -15.46 10.28
CA ASP A 156 12.01 -16.25 9.04
C ASP A 156 12.13 -15.34 7.81
N ARG A 157 11.45 -14.19 7.84
CA ARG A 157 11.41 -13.24 6.73
C ARG A 157 12.59 -12.26 6.72
N LEU A 158 12.98 -11.76 7.89
CA LEU A 158 13.95 -10.66 8.01
C LEU A 158 15.38 -11.15 8.26
N ALA A 159 15.55 -12.35 8.79
CA ALA A 159 16.84 -13.00 9.03
C ALA A 159 16.89 -14.39 8.36
N PRO A 160 16.65 -14.50 7.04
CA PRO A 160 16.70 -15.79 6.36
C PRO A 160 18.12 -16.37 6.45
N GLY A 161 18.23 -17.60 6.96
CA GLY A 161 19.50 -18.29 7.19
C GLY A 161 20.00 -18.28 8.63
N GLY A 162 19.27 -17.63 9.55
CA GLY A 162 19.51 -17.75 10.99
C GLY A 162 20.86 -17.19 11.45
N SER A 163 21.38 -16.16 10.78
CA SER A 163 22.59 -15.50 11.25
C SER A 163 22.30 -14.76 12.55
N ALA A 164 23.10 -15.02 13.58
CA ALA A 164 22.91 -14.42 14.91
C ALA A 164 22.89 -12.88 14.85
N GLU A 165 23.68 -12.28 13.96
CA GLU A 165 23.70 -10.83 13.78
C GLU A 165 22.35 -10.29 13.26
N ALA A 166 21.76 -10.91 12.24
CA ALA A 166 20.49 -10.49 11.67
C ALA A 166 19.34 -10.74 12.65
N GLU A 167 19.32 -11.89 13.32
CA GLU A 167 18.33 -12.19 14.36
C GLU A 167 18.39 -11.20 15.51
N MET A 168 19.60 -10.85 15.97
CA MET A 168 19.80 -9.85 17.03
C MET A 168 19.42 -8.43 16.59
N ALA A 169 19.63 -8.08 15.31
CA ALA A 169 19.15 -6.81 14.77
C ALA A 169 17.61 -6.72 14.81
N VAL A 170 16.92 -7.79 14.41
CA VAL A 170 15.44 -7.89 14.49
C VAL A 170 14.96 -7.86 15.94
N HIS A 171 15.60 -8.61 16.84
CA HIS A 171 15.28 -8.61 18.28
C HIS A 171 15.41 -7.22 18.89
N ARG A 172 16.56 -6.54 18.67
CA ARG A 172 16.79 -5.18 19.17
C ARG A 172 15.75 -4.21 18.64
N ALA A 173 15.45 -4.27 17.35
CA ALA A 173 14.45 -3.41 16.74
C ALA A 173 13.05 -3.63 17.34
N LEU A 174 12.63 -4.89 17.54
CA LEU A 174 11.36 -5.23 18.18
C LEU A 174 11.31 -4.75 19.63
N TRP A 175 12.37 -5.00 20.39
CA TRP A 175 12.48 -4.57 21.79
C TRP A 175 12.36 -3.05 21.92
N THR A 176 13.15 -2.30 21.15
CA THR A 176 13.10 -0.82 21.16
C THR A 176 11.71 -0.29 20.77
N LEU A 177 11.05 -0.87 19.76
CA LEU A 177 9.70 -0.47 19.38
C LEU A 177 8.65 -0.80 20.45
N ALA A 178 8.81 -1.90 21.18
CA ALA A 178 7.94 -2.28 22.29
C ALA A 178 8.15 -1.38 23.52
N GLU A 179 9.39 -1.07 23.88
CA GLU A 179 9.71 -0.13 24.97
C GLU A 179 9.10 1.26 24.71
N ARG A 180 9.14 1.71 23.46
CA ARG A 180 8.53 2.98 23.01
C ARG A 180 7.01 2.91 22.86
N ARG A 181 6.40 1.76 23.18
CA ARG A 181 4.97 1.48 23.06
C ARG A 181 4.41 1.69 21.65
N VAL A 182 5.24 1.51 20.63
CA VAL A 182 4.82 1.51 19.22
C VAL A 182 4.22 0.16 18.85
N LEU A 183 4.78 -0.92 19.40
CA LEU A 183 4.33 -2.29 19.22
C LEU A 183 3.95 -2.92 20.57
N ALA A 184 3.03 -3.87 20.51
CA ALA A 184 2.75 -4.80 21.59
C ALA A 184 3.02 -6.22 21.10
N VAL A 185 3.58 -7.05 21.97
CA VAL A 185 3.83 -8.47 21.72
C VAL A 185 3.03 -9.27 22.73
N SER A 186 2.13 -10.13 22.26
CA SER A 186 1.36 -11.01 23.13
C SER A 186 2.20 -12.19 23.65
N PRO A 187 1.75 -12.89 24.71
CA PRO A 187 2.42 -14.10 25.20
C PRO A 187 2.60 -15.20 24.14
N HIS A 188 1.74 -15.22 23.11
CA HIS A 188 1.80 -16.17 22.00
C HIS A 188 2.69 -15.69 20.84
N GLY A 189 3.46 -14.61 21.05
CA GLY A 189 4.36 -14.03 20.07
C GLY A 189 3.66 -13.30 18.93
N VAL A 190 2.38 -12.91 19.08
CA VAL A 190 1.70 -12.08 18.08
C VAL A 190 2.14 -10.63 18.26
N VAL A 191 2.58 -10.00 17.17
CA VAL A 191 3.05 -8.62 17.13
C VAL A 191 1.97 -7.74 16.53
N THR A 192 1.56 -6.71 17.26
CA THR A 192 0.52 -5.76 16.85
C THR A 192 0.99 -4.32 17.02
N ALA A 193 0.61 -3.43 16.11
CA ALA A 193 0.86 -2.00 16.31
C ALA A 193 -0.15 -1.40 17.29
N VAL A 194 0.34 -0.57 18.20
CA VAL A 194 -0.47 0.08 19.21
C VAL A 194 -1.02 1.39 18.65
N GLN A 195 -2.35 1.54 18.68
CA GLN A 195 -2.99 2.78 18.26
C GLN A 195 -2.92 3.80 19.41
N LEU A 196 -2.03 4.79 19.28
CA LEU A 196 -1.81 5.81 20.32
C LEU A 196 -3.08 6.60 20.72
N LEU A 197 -4.09 6.68 19.83
CA LEU A 197 -5.38 7.30 20.13
C LEU A 197 -6.16 6.57 21.24
N GLU A 198 -5.91 5.28 21.49
CA GLU A 198 -6.53 4.55 22.60
C GLU A 198 -5.82 4.80 23.96
N GLN A 199 -4.54 5.20 23.94
CA GLN A 199 -3.79 5.44 25.17
C GLN A 199 -4.24 6.71 25.92
N GLY A 200 -4.72 7.72 25.20
CA GLY A 200 -5.30 8.93 25.81
C GLY A 200 -6.70 8.71 26.38
N ARG A 201 -7.43 7.69 25.89
CA ARG A 201 -8.79 7.37 26.34
C ARG A 201 -8.80 6.41 27.53
N ALA A 202 -7.85 5.49 27.60
CA ALA A 202 -7.66 4.58 28.74
C ALA A 202 -6.99 5.24 29.96
N ALA A 203 -6.40 6.43 29.80
CA ALA A 203 -5.73 7.18 30.88
C ALA A 203 -6.66 8.17 31.61
N LEU A 204 -7.93 8.27 31.20
CA LEU A 204 -8.95 8.99 31.96
C LEU A 204 -9.67 7.97 32.83
N PRO A 205 -9.53 8.00 34.17
CA PRO A 205 -10.50 7.30 35.01
C PRO A 205 -11.87 7.91 34.72
N GLU A 206 -12.85 7.06 34.42
CA GLU A 206 -14.27 7.44 34.52
C GLU A 206 -14.50 7.86 35.97
N THR A 207 -14.41 9.16 36.23
CA THR A 207 -14.94 9.76 37.44
C THR A 207 -16.44 9.88 37.24
N ASP A 208 -17.18 8.87 37.69
CA ASP A 208 -18.54 9.05 38.19
C ASP A 208 -18.51 9.76 39.55
#